data_AF-A0A8F9WE00-F1
#
_entry.id   AF-A0A8F9WE00-F1
#
_cell.length_a   1.000
_cell.length_b   1.000
_cell.length_c   1.000
_cell.angle_alpha   90.00
_cell.angle_beta   90.00
_cell.angle_gamma   90.00
#
_symmetry.space_group_name_H-M   'P 1'
#
loop_
_entity.id
_entity.type
_entity.pdbx_description
1 polymer ?
#
loop_
_entity_poly.entity_id
_entity_poly.type
_entity_poly.pdbx_seq_one_letter_code
_entity_poly.pdbx_strand_id
1 'polypeptide(L)'
;MSFNNITNRLILVFIIIWSSNFSTQIFSQKNVPQKLLSQYYQPNFTSNYYNLKDIFHIKKNILNGRDETVIIQKIIDNNNIVLLPNTTIYINKNGLKIGSNKKILFQKNTKIKFLGGTHGKLSDVLKIYNAKNVEIINAVIVGSRNNNINQSGQWNGAISVLNSSNVTIINPKITESYGDGITIGSEDGGFSENVLVSGGWIDTSRRNGISITSGKKITVQNIFVSNTYGQEPESGIDIEASWNKDVLLDINLKNVCTFNNSSTGISINLNGLATDKSKDVKFTSIIIDGHTDIESRHGLLTSLNTIPHTFDTKGSILIKNANWKSSREISYWKSSKDHSINITFSNIKIDDIQKKNYFENSIKNLKNIKLQD
;
A
#
# COMPACT_ATOMS: atom_id res chain seq x y z
N MET A 1 65.65 4.88 11.09
CA MET A 1 64.82 3.87 10.40
C MET A 1 63.39 4.05 10.91
N SER A 2 62.69 5.00 10.29
CA SER A 2 61.48 4.80 9.46
C SER A 2 60.19 4.61 10.26
N PHE A 3 59.53 5.74 10.54
CA PHE A 3 58.10 5.79 10.82
C PHE A 3 57.33 5.45 9.54
N ASN A 4 56.51 4.41 9.57
CA ASN A 4 55.56 4.11 8.50
C ASN A 4 54.18 4.70 8.87
N ASN A 5 53.81 5.79 8.20
CA ASN A 5 52.45 6.30 8.13
C ASN A 5 51.65 5.47 7.11
N ILE A 6 50.60 4.79 7.56
CA ILE A 6 49.61 4.18 6.68
C ILE A 6 48.50 5.21 6.42
N THR A 7 48.53 5.83 5.25
CA THR A 7 47.43 6.65 4.73
C THR A 7 46.36 5.74 4.12
N ASN A 8 45.18 5.67 4.76
CA ASN A 8 43.97 5.06 4.18
C ASN A 8 43.48 5.93 3.01
N ARG A 9 43.54 5.40 1.78
CA ARG A 9 42.86 5.97 0.61
C ARG A 9 41.47 5.36 0.48
N LEU A 10 40.41 6.15 0.71
CA LEU A 10 39.06 5.83 0.27
C LEU A 10 39.02 5.87 -1.27
N ILE A 11 38.71 4.74 -1.90
CA ILE A 11 38.42 4.66 -3.33
C ILE A 11 36.92 4.89 -3.50
N LEU A 12 36.53 6.09 -3.94
CA LEU A 12 35.21 6.35 -4.49
C LEU A 12 35.14 5.76 -5.90
N VAL A 13 34.36 4.69 -6.08
CA VAL A 13 34.04 4.14 -7.41
C VAL A 13 32.87 4.95 -7.98
N PHE A 14 33.16 5.82 -8.93
CA PHE A 14 32.14 6.43 -9.78
C PHE A 14 31.74 5.43 -10.88
N ILE A 15 30.53 4.87 -10.77
CA ILE A 15 29.89 4.12 -11.86
C ILE A 15 29.32 5.15 -12.83
N ILE A 16 29.99 5.36 -13.97
CA ILE A 16 29.48 6.15 -15.09
C ILE A 16 28.49 5.26 -15.85
N ILE A 17 27.20 5.56 -15.73
CA ILE A 17 26.15 4.90 -16.50
C ILE A 17 26.03 5.63 -17.84
N TRP A 18 26.37 4.94 -18.92
CA TRP A 18 26.04 5.35 -20.28
C TRP A 18 24.51 5.32 -20.45
N SER A 19 23.87 6.48 -20.59
CA SER A 19 22.44 6.57 -20.91
C SER A 19 22.25 6.43 -22.42
N SER A 20 21.85 5.25 -22.88
CA SER A 20 21.16 5.15 -24.16
C SER A 20 19.77 5.79 -24.01
N ASN A 21 19.45 6.73 -24.90
CA ASN A 21 18.16 7.40 -24.97
C ASN A 21 17.06 6.40 -25.37
N PHE A 22 16.56 5.63 -24.40
CA PHE A 22 15.23 5.06 -24.49
C PHE A 22 14.24 6.19 -24.26
N SER A 23 13.29 6.40 -25.17
CA SER A 23 12.17 7.29 -24.91
C SER A 23 11.37 6.69 -23.75
N THR A 24 11.61 7.20 -22.55
CA THR A 24 10.78 6.90 -21.39
C THR A 24 9.39 7.44 -21.71
N GLN A 25 8.45 6.55 -21.99
CA GLN A 25 7.05 6.93 -22.14
C GLN A 25 6.63 7.57 -20.82
N ILE A 26 6.43 8.89 -20.83
CA ILE A 26 6.03 9.64 -19.63
C ILE A 26 4.67 9.09 -19.20
N PHE A 27 4.57 8.64 -17.95
CA PHE A 27 3.31 8.15 -17.39
C PHE A 27 2.23 9.23 -17.50
N SER A 28 1.03 8.84 -17.94
CA SER A 28 -0.15 9.72 -17.94
C SER A 28 -1.27 9.08 -17.12
N GLN A 29 -1.88 9.88 -16.25
CA GLN A 29 -3.13 9.51 -15.61
C GLN A 29 -4.20 9.23 -16.66
N LYS A 30 -5.05 8.23 -16.39
CA LYS A 30 -6.20 7.88 -17.22
C LYS A 30 -7.50 8.05 -16.47
N ASN A 31 -8.57 8.33 -17.22
CA ASN A 31 -9.91 8.34 -16.69
C ASN A 31 -10.30 6.94 -16.22
N VAL A 32 -10.69 6.84 -14.95
CA VAL A 32 -11.19 5.59 -14.37
C VAL A 32 -12.55 5.23 -14.99
N PRO A 33 -12.71 4.01 -15.55
CA PRO A 33 -13.99 3.56 -16.07
C PRO A 33 -15.04 3.46 -14.95
N GLN A 34 -16.15 4.21 -15.07
CA GLN A 34 -17.19 4.25 -14.03
C GLN A 34 -17.83 2.88 -13.75
N LYS A 35 -18.01 2.06 -14.79
CA LYS A 35 -18.51 0.68 -14.65
C LYS A 35 -17.59 -0.20 -13.81
N LEU A 36 -16.28 0.04 -13.87
CA LEU A 36 -15.31 -0.68 -13.06
C LEU A 36 -15.33 -0.16 -11.63
N LEU A 37 -15.28 1.17 -11.45
CA LEU A 37 -15.32 1.81 -10.14
C LEU A 37 -16.54 1.38 -9.31
N SER A 38 -17.73 1.34 -9.91
CA SER A 38 -18.97 0.99 -9.21
C SER A 38 -19.02 -0.46 -8.72
N GLN A 39 -18.14 -1.35 -9.19
CA GLN A 39 -18.03 -2.72 -8.68
C GLN A 39 -17.35 -2.79 -7.30
N TYR A 40 -16.46 -1.83 -7.00
CA TYR A 40 -15.59 -1.87 -5.81
C TYR A 40 -15.91 -0.76 -4.80
N TYR A 41 -16.38 0.40 -5.26
CA TYR A 41 -16.74 1.52 -4.39
C TYR A 41 -18.26 1.69 -4.29
N GLN A 42 -18.82 1.16 -3.21
CA GLN A 42 -20.27 1.19 -2.93
C GLN A 42 -20.52 1.58 -1.46
N PRO A 43 -20.32 2.85 -1.07
CA PRO A 43 -20.50 3.26 0.31
C PRO A 43 -21.98 3.12 0.73
N ASN A 44 -22.21 2.49 1.88
CA ASN A 44 -23.55 2.26 2.43
C ASN A 44 -23.78 3.04 3.73
N PHE A 45 -24.50 4.15 3.62
CA PHE A 45 -24.81 5.06 4.72
C PHE A 45 -26.07 4.67 5.52
N THR A 46 -26.79 3.62 5.11
CA THR A 46 -27.96 3.07 5.83
C THR A 46 -27.65 1.75 6.55
N SER A 47 -26.38 1.34 6.53
CA SER A 47 -25.91 0.13 7.20
C SER A 47 -25.99 0.23 8.73
N ASN A 48 -25.92 -0.92 9.41
CA ASN A 48 -25.93 -1.00 10.87
C ASN A 48 -24.78 -0.25 11.56
N TYR A 49 -23.72 0.14 10.83
CA TYR A 49 -22.67 1.00 11.36
C TYR A 49 -23.20 2.36 11.85
N TYR A 50 -24.31 2.85 11.29
CA TYR A 50 -24.90 4.16 11.61
C TYR A 50 -26.09 4.07 12.60
N ASN A 51 -26.52 2.86 12.96
CA ASN A 51 -27.69 2.62 13.82
C ASN A 51 -27.27 2.26 15.26
N LEU A 52 -26.31 2.99 15.83
CA LEU A 52 -25.80 2.76 17.18
C LEU A 52 -26.33 3.83 18.15
N LYS A 53 -26.55 3.47 19.42
CA LYS A 53 -27.14 4.36 20.43
C LYS A 53 -26.18 5.46 20.94
N ASP A 54 -24.88 5.19 20.94
CA ASP A 54 -23.87 6.05 21.59
C ASP A 54 -22.96 6.79 20.59
N ILE A 55 -23.52 7.18 19.43
CA ILE A 55 -22.77 7.94 18.43
C ILE A 55 -22.65 9.40 18.88
N PHE A 56 -21.42 9.90 18.98
CA PHE A 56 -21.19 11.33 19.11
C PHE A 56 -21.27 12.01 17.74
N HIS A 57 -22.26 12.88 17.56
CA HIS A 57 -22.47 13.63 16.32
C HIS A 57 -21.69 14.94 16.35
N ILE A 58 -20.67 15.06 15.51
CA ILE A 58 -19.99 16.34 15.31
C ILE A 58 -20.93 17.27 14.53
N LYS A 59 -21.29 18.41 15.13
CA LYS A 59 -22.13 19.42 14.50
C LYS A 59 -21.30 20.32 13.59
N LYS A 60 -21.78 20.62 12.39
CA LYS A 60 -21.09 21.48 11.42
C LYS A 60 -20.73 22.87 11.98
N ASN A 61 -21.54 23.43 12.88
CA ASN A 61 -21.36 24.78 13.41
C ASN A 61 -20.13 24.94 14.32
N ILE A 62 -19.49 23.85 14.75
CA ILE A 62 -18.24 23.94 15.53
C ILE A 62 -17.01 24.08 14.62
N LEU A 63 -17.18 23.90 13.31
CA LEU A 63 -16.12 23.96 12.31
C LEU A 63 -15.93 25.39 11.78
N ASN A 64 -14.68 25.73 11.45
CA ASN A 64 -14.29 27.07 11.00
C ASN A 64 -13.97 27.14 9.50
N GLY A 65 -13.97 26.02 8.78
CA GLY A 65 -13.66 25.92 7.36
C GLY A 65 -12.19 26.16 7.02
N ARG A 66 -11.28 26.07 8.00
CA ARG A 66 -9.84 26.34 7.82
C ARG A 66 -8.97 25.21 8.33
N ASP A 67 -8.70 25.15 9.62
CA ASP A 67 -7.93 24.08 10.25
C ASP A 67 -8.73 23.63 11.46
N GLU A 68 -9.19 22.40 11.39
CA GLU A 68 -10.09 21.79 12.36
C GLU A 68 -9.39 20.64 13.10
N THR A 69 -8.08 20.47 12.91
CA THR A 69 -7.31 19.35 13.45
C THR A 69 -7.47 19.24 14.96
N VAL A 70 -7.27 20.33 15.69
CA VAL A 70 -7.31 20.33 17.17
C VAL A 70 -8.71 20.02 17.70
N ILE A 71 -9.74 20.63 17.11
CA ILE A 71 -11.12 20.45 17.60
C ILE A 71 -11.64 19.04 17.28
N ILE A 72 -11.35 18.52 16.08
CA ILE A 72 -11.73 17.16 15.69
C ILE A 72 -10.95 16.12 16.53
N GLN A 73 -9.64 16.32 16.73
CA GLN A 73 -8.83 15.43 17.56
C GLN A 73 -9.39 15.34 18.98
N LYS A 74 -9.69 16.49 19.61
CA LYS A 74 -10.28 16.52 20.96
C LYS A 74 -11.58 15.74 21.05
N ILE A 75 -12.42 15.77 20.02
CA ILE A 75 -13.68 15.00 19.99
C ILE A 75 -13.39 13.51 19.85
N ILE A 76 -12.47 13.12 18.96
CA ILE A 76 -12.06 11.73 18.78
C ILE A 76 -11.49 11.16 20.09
N ASP A 77 -10.67 11.93 20.81
CA ASP A 77 -10.07 11.49 22.07
C ASP A 77 -11.14 11.15 23.11
N ASN A 78 -12.16 12.01 23.24
CA ASN A 78 -13.19 11.92 24.27
C ASN A 78 -14.37 11.00 23.94
N ASN A 79 -14.49 10.49 22.72
CA ASN A 79 -15.65 9.70 22.29
C ASN A 79 -15.22 8.41 21.58
N ASN A 80 -15.92 7.31 21.83
CA ASN A 80 -15.59 6.02 21.23
C ASN A 80 -16.15 5.88 19.82
N ILE A 81 -17.38 6.34 19.58
CA ILE A 81 -18.02 6.31 18.27
C ILE A 81 -18.29 7.74 17.84
N VAL A 82 -17.72 8.15 16.71
CA VAL A 82 -17.79 9.53 16.21
C VAL A 82 -18.34 9.54 14.80
N LEU A 83 -19.44 10.28 14.60
CA LEU A 83 -19.95 10.62 13.28
C LEU A 83 -19.43 12.00 12.87
N LEU A 84 -18.58 12.01 11.84
CA LEU A 84 -18.05 13.23 11.26
C LEU A 84 -19.16 14.03 10.55
N PRO A 85 -19.08 15.38 10.52
CA PRO A 85 -20.13 16.23 9.96
C PRO A 85 -20.19 16.13 8.44
N ASN A 86 -21.39 16.30 7.87
CA ASN A 86 -21.68 16.21 6.44
C ASN A 86 -21.12 17.41 5.64
N THR A 87 -19.81 17.61 5.66
CA THR A 87 -19.11 18.74 5.06
C THR A 87 -17.62 18.42 4.81
N THR A 88 -16.88 19.37 4.23
CA THR A 88 -15.42 19.26 4.13
C THR A 88 -14.78 19.61 5.46
N ILE A 89 -13.89 18.76 5.93
CA ILE A 89 -13.07 18.94 7.13
C ILE A 89 -11.63 19.17 6.68
N TYR A 90 -10.97 20.16 7.24
CA TYR A 90 -9.60 20.51 6.87
C TYR A 90 -8.63 20.15 7.98
N ILE A 91 -7.66 19.30 7.65
CA ILE A 91 -6.69 18.74 8.60
C ILE A 91 -5.28 19.18 8.19
N ASN A 92 -4.54 19.76 9.14
CA ASN A 92 -3.18 20.24 8.94
C ASN A 92 -2.16 19.08 8.97
N LYS A 93 -0.87 19.40 8.83
CA LYS A 93 0.24 18.43 8.78
C LYS A 93 0.36 17.44 9.94
N ASN A 94 -0.30 17.70 11.07
CA ASN A 94 -0.25 16.82 12.24
C ASN A 94 -1.19 15.61 12.10
N GLY A 95 -2.13 15.65 11.15
CA GLY A 95 -3.11 14.59 10.96
C GLY A 95 -4.05 14.41 12.15
N LEU A 96 -4.82 13.33 12.11
CA LEU A 96 -5.64 12.85 13.22
C LEU A 96 -5.10 11.51 13.73
N LYS A 97 -4.91 11.40 15.04
CA LYS A 97 -4.51 10.18 15.74
C LYS A 97 -5.75 9.44 16.21
N ILE A 98 -5.87 8.18 15.83
CA ILE A 98 -7.00 7.32 16.19
C ILE A 98 -6.50 6.29 17.20
N GLY A 99 -6.92 6.45 18.46
CA GLY A 99 -6.58 5.53 19.55
C GLY A 99 -7.40 4.23 19.52
N SER A 100 -7.25 3.42 20.57
CA SER A 100 -7.99 2.16 20.72
C SER A 100 -9.49 2.38 20.94
N ASN A 101 -10.29 1.37 20.57
CA ASN A 101 -11.75 1.31 20.77
C ASN A 101 -12.49 2.48 20.10
N LYS A 102 -12.06 2.83 18.88
CA LYS A 102 -12.62 3.95 18.12
C LYS A 102 -13.37 3.48 16.88
N LYS A 103 -14.52 4.08 16.63
CA LYS A 103 -15.29 3.93 15.40
C LYS A 103 -15.53 5.31 14.79
N ILE A 104 -14.95 5.55 13.62
CA ILE A 104 -15.06 6.82 12.91
C ILE A 104 -15.95 6.61 11.68
N LEU A 105 -17.08 7.32 11.65
CA LEU A 105 -18.10 7.21 10.62
C LEU A 105 -18.12 8.48 9.78
N PHE A 106 -18.02 8.33 8.46
CA PHE A 106 -18.17 9.43 7.51
C PHE A 106 -19.62 9.48 7.01
N GLN A 107 -20.21 10.68 6.90
CA GLN A 107 -21.49 10.87 6.22
C GLN A 107 -21.30 11.04 4.71
N LYS A 108 -22.39 10.96 3.94
CA LYS A 108 -22.40 10.99 2.47
C LYS A 108 -21.54 12.10 1.84
N ASN A 109 -21.56 13.29 2.41
CA ASN A 109 -20.83 14.48 1.93
C ASN A 109 -19.67 14.86 2.87
N THR A 110 -19.28 13.97 3.79
CA THR A 110 -18.08 14.17 4.60
C THR A 110 -16.86 13.94 3.73
N LYS A 111 -15.89 14.85 3.78
CA LYS A 111 -14.58 14.66 3.15
C LYS A 111 -13.51 15.32 4.01
N ILE A 112 -12.40 14.64 4.25
CA ILE A 112 -11.19 15.26 4.80
C ILE A 112 -10.34 15.79 3.64
N LYS A 113 -9.93 17.06 3.72
CA LYS A 113 -8.89 17.65 2.86
C LYS A 113 -7.64 17.90 3.69
N PHE A 114 -6.54 17.27 3.31
CA PHE A 114 -5.26 17.45 3.98
C PHE A 114 -4.55 18.71 3.48
N LEU A 115 -4.25 19.61 4.41
CA LEU A 115 -3.57 20.88 4.16
C LEU A 115 -2.05 20.79 4.34
N GLY A 116 -1.57 19.75 5.01
CA GLY A 116 -0.18 19.62 5.43
C GLY A 116 0.79 19.38 4.28
N GLY A 117 2.00 19.92 4.41
CA GLY A 117 3.17 19.47 3.66
C GLY A 117 3.78 18.24 4.33
N THR A 118 4.25 17.30 3.52
CA THR A 118 4.90 16.07 3.96
C THR A 118 6.41 16.27 3.88
N HIS A 119 7.06 16.45 5.02
CA HIS A 119 8.50 16.80 5.10
C HIS A 119 9.35 15.76 5.83
N GLY A 120 8.77 14.60 6.14
CA GLY A 120 9.43 13.52 6.88
C GLY A 120 8.61 12.24 6.88
N LYS A 121 8.94 11.33 7.80
CA LYS A 121 8.15 10.12 8.08
C LYS A 121 6.88 10.49 8.84
N LEU A 122 5.79 9.74 8.62
CA LEU A 122 4.60 9.69 9.48
C LEU A 122 3.76 10.98 9.55
N SER A 123 3.81 11.81 8.51
CA SER A 123 2.85 12.90 8.30
C SER A 123 1.52 12.35 7.74
N ASP A 124 0.93 11.39 8.45
CA ASP A 124 -0.25 10.66 8.00
C ASP A 124 -1.52 11.49 8.19
N VAL A 125 -2.51 11.35 7.29
CA VAL A 125 -3.79 12.07 7.46
C VAL A 125 -4.59 11.47 8.61
N LEU A 126 -4.78 10.14 8.60
CA LEU A 126 -5.33 9.37 9.70
C LEU A 126 -4.29 8.34 10.17
N LYS A 127 -3.86 8.45 11.43
CA LYS A 127 -2.86 7.57 12.01
C LYS A 127 -3.45 6.68 13.10
N ILE A 128 -3.47 5.38 12.87
CA ILE A 128 -3.84 4.35 13.83
C ILE A 128 -2.53 3.70 14.29
N TYR A 129 -2.04 4.11 15.46
CA TYR A 129 -0.75 3.68 15.99
C TYR A 129 -0.87 3.11 17.40
N ASN A 130 -0.27 1.93 17.62
CA ASN A 130 -0.32 1.22 18.91
C ASN A 130 -1.75 1.12 19.47
N ALA A 131 -2.70 0.82 18.57
CA ALA A 131 -4.12 0.86 18.86
C ALA A 131 -4.77 -0.51 18.62
N LYS A 132 -5.90 -0.74 19.29
CA LYS A 132 -6.70 -1.95 19.12
C LYS A 132 -8.17 -1.63 18.92
N ASN A 133 -8.87 -2.46 18.13
CA ASN A 133 -10.32 -2.36 17.90
C ASN A 133 -10.70 -1.00 17.30
N VAL A 134 -10.27 -0.77 16.06
CA VAL A 134 -10.54 0.48 15.33
C VAL A 134 -11.35 0.19 14.08
N GLU A 135 -12.41 0.96 13.87
CA GLU A 135 -13.25 0.88 12.66
C GLU A 135 -13.31 2.24 11.97
N ILE A 136 -12.96 2.31 10.69
CA ILE A 136 -13.07 3.51 9.85
C ILE A 136 -14.03 3.20 8.69
N ILE A 137 -15.18 3.88 8.65
CA ILE A 137 -16.29 3.54 7.74
C ILE A 137 -16.55 4.67 6.75
N ASN A 138 -16.53 4.33 5.46
CA ASN A 138 -16.81 5.21 4.31
C ASN A 138 -15.91 6.45 4.24
N ALA A 139 -14.66 6.35 4.70
CA ALA A 139 -13.72 7.47 4.71
C ALA A 139 -13.54 8.10 3.33
N VAL A 140 -13.65 9.42 3.22
CA VAL A 140 -13.31 10.16 2.00
C VAL A 140 -12.18 11.12 2.32
N ILE A 141 -11.00 10.89 1.75
CA ILE A 141 -9.78 11.66 2.01
C ILE A 141 -9.21 12.18 0.70
N VAL A 142 -8.87 13.46 0.67
CA VAL A 142 -8.08 14.08 -0.39
C VAL A 142 -6.76 14.53 0.21
N GLY A 143 -5.67 13.94 -0.27
CA GLY A 143 -4.33 14.23 0.20
C GLY A 143 -3.77 15.56 -0.32
N SER A 144 -2.46 15.75 -0.12
CA SER A 144 -1.74 16.98 -0.42
C SER A 144 -0.93 16.93 -1.72
N ARG A 145 -1.15 15.94 -2.59
CA ARG A 145 -0.34 15.75 -3.82
C ARG A 145 -0.22 17.02 -4.65
N ASN A 146 -1.35 17.70 -4.85
CA ASN A 146 -1.46 18.89 -5.69
C ASN A 146 -1.39 20.20 -4.87
N ASN A 147 -0.97 20.14 -3.60
CA ASN A 147 -0.75 21.36 -2.83
C ASN A 147 0.52 22.02 -3.35
N ASN A 148 0.46 23.31 -3.71
CA ASN A 148 1.59 24.14 -4.14
C ASN A 148 2.51 24.50 -2.96
N ILE A 149 2.98 23.49 -2.25
CA ILE A 149 3.86 23.58 -1.09
C ILE A 149 5.05 22.65 -1.32
N ASN A 150 6.23 23.04 -0.85
CA ASN A 150 7.39 22.15 -0.89
C ASN A 150 7.08 20.90 -0.07
N GLN A 151 7.42 19.73 -0.59
CA GLN A 151 7.22 18.43 0.07
C GLN A 151 8.40 17.52 -0.30
N SER A 152 8.82 16.68 0.64
CA SER A 152 9.98 15.79 0.49
C SER A 152 9.80 14.42 1.17
N GLY A 153 8.76 14.25 1.99
CA GLY A 153 8.48 13.01 2.71
C GLY A 153 8.02 11.90 1.75
N GLN A 154 8.54 10.69 1.96
CA GLN A 154 8.15 9.51 1.16
C GLN A 154 7.31 8.50 1.97
N TRP A 155 7.37 8.56 3.30
CA TRP A 155 6.80 7.56 4.20
C TRP A 155 5.65 8.13 5.01
N ASN A 156 4.57 8.48 4.32
CA ASN A 156 3.31 8.94 4.90
C ASN A 156 2.15 8.28 4.17
N GLY A 157 1.04 8.03 4.86
CA GLY A 157 -0.19 7.46 4.31
C GLY A 157 -1.37 8.41 4.45
N ALA A 158 -2.38 8.28 3.60
CA ALA A 158 -3.69 8.88 3.92
C ALA A 158 -4.34 8.15 5.11
N ILE A 159 -4.23 6.83 5.16
CA ILE A 159 -4.56 6.05 6.37
C ILE A 159 -3.39 5.12 6.70
N SER A 160 -2.82 5.27 7.88
CA SER A 160 -1.70 4.44 8.35
C SER A 160 -2.13 3.59 9.55
N VAL A 161 -2.01 2.27 9.42
CA VAL A 161 -2.25 1.26 10.46
C VAL A 161 -0.91 0.68 10.86
N LEU A 162 -0.40 1.12 12.01
CA LEU A 162 0.97 0.86 12.43
C LEU A 162 0.97 0.28 13.86
N ASN A 163 1.66 -0.85 14.07
CA ASN A 163 1.74 -1.51 15.37
C ASN A 163 0.36 -1.76 16.03
N SER A 164 -0.68 -2.03 15.23
CA SER A 164 -2.07 -2.02 15.68
C SER A 164 -2.78 -3.33 15.39
N SER A 165 -3.84 -3.64 16.14
CA SER A 165 -4.57 -4.92 15.95
C SER A 165 -6.08 -4.78 15.91
N ASN A 166 -6.76 -5.65 15.17
CA ASN A 166 -8.23 -5.61 15.00
C ASN A 166 -8.67 -4.26 14.42
N VAL A 167 -8.20 -3.98 13.19
CA VAL A 167 -8.50 -2.73 12.49
C VAL A 167 -9.30 -3.03 11.24
N THR A 168 -10.43 -2.36 11.08
CA THR A 168 -11.33 -2.53 9.94
C THR A 168 -11.52 -1.20 9.22
N ILE A 169 -11.25 -1.17 7.92
CA ILE A 169 -11.45 -0.03 7.04
C ILE A 169 -12.42 -0.44 5.94
N ILE A 170 -13.60 0.19 5.89
CA ILE A 170 -14.68 -0.17 4.95
C ILE A 170 -14.92 0.97 3.97
N ASN A 171 -14.93 0.63 2.68
CA ASN A 171 -15.22 1.54 1.56
C ASN A 171 -14.49 2.90 1.63
N PRO A 172 -13.16 2.93 1.85
CA PRO A 172 -12.42 4.19 1.75
C PRO A 172 -12.43 4.72 0.31
N LYS A 173 -12.53 6.03 0.15
CA LYS A 173 -12.20 6.77 -1.06
C LYS A 173 -11.02 7.69 -0.77
N ILE A 174 -9.88 7.42 -1.37
CA ILE A 174 -8.65 8.18 -1.16
C ILE A 174 -8.17 8.69 -2.52
N THR A 175 -7.93 9.99 -2.64
CA THR A 175 -7.38 10.59 -3.86
C THR A 175 -6.24 11.55 -3.54
N GLU A 176 -5.32 11.74 -4.48
CA GLU A 176 -4.28 12.77 -4.38
C GLU A 176 -3.38 12.64 -3.13
N SER A 177 -3.10 11.41 -2.69
CA SER A 177 -2.16 11.16 -1.60
C SER A 177 -0.73 11.50 -2.03
N TYR A 178 -0.02 12.30 -1.23
CA TYR A 178 1.40 12.59 -1.51
C TYR A 178 2.33 11.41 -1.17
N GLY A 179 1.94 10.52 -0.26
CA GLY A 179 2.66 9.28 -0.02
C GLY A 179 1.82 8.11 -0.54
N ASP A 180 1.62 7.11 0.32
CA ASP A 180 0.77 5.97 0.03
C ASP A 180 -0.71 6.30 0.32
N GLY A 181 -1.63 5.57 -0.29
CA GLY A 181 -3.05 5.65 0.08
C GLY A 181 -3.29 5.05 1.46
N ILE A 182 -3.04 3.75 1.61
CA ILE A 182 -3.13 3.04 2.88
C ILE A 182 -1.79 2.36 3.19
N THR A 183 -1.29 2.51 4.42
CA THR A 183 -0.10 1.80 4.88
C THR A 183 -0.48 0.88 6.04
N ILE A 184 -0.08 -0.40 5.97
CA ILE A 184 -0.28 -1.40 7.03
C ILE A 184 1.09 -1.95 7.42
N GLY A 185 1.53 -1.70 8.64
CA GLY A 185 2.92 -1.96 9.00
C GLY A 185 3.28 -1.73 10.45
N SER A 186 4.49 -1.23 10.64
CA SER A 186 5.05 -0.79 11.92
C SER A 186 5.97 0.42 11.76
N GLU A 187 6.26 1.09 12.87
CA GLU A 187 7.23 2.21 12.93
C GLU A 187 8.56 1.82 13.57
N ASP A 188 8.57 0.71 14.30
CA ASP A 188 9.66 0.28 15.16
C ASP A 188 10.07 -1.19 14.88
N GLY A 189 9.57 -1.76 13.80
CA GLY A 189 9.79 -3.16 13.40
C GLY A 189 8.96 -4.17 14.17
N GLY A 190 7.90 -3.74 14.85
CA GLY A 190 6.77 -4.59 15.19
C GLY A 190 5.94 -4.96 13.95
N PHE A 191 4.65 -5.22 14.14
CA PHE A 191 3.71 -5.55 13.07
C PHE A 191 2.29 -5.13 13.44
N SER A 192 1.42 -5.01 12.44
CA SER A 192 -0.03 -4.91 12.66
C SER A 192 -0.69 -6.29 12.49
N GLU A 193 -1.74 -6.61 13.26
CA GLU A 193 -2.38 -7.94 13.21
C GLU A 193 -3.90 -7.86 13.06
N ASN A 194 -4.49 -8.74 12.25
CA ASN A 194 -5.94 -8.78 12.04
C ASN A 194 -6.47 -7.44 11.51
N VAL A 195 -6.01 -7.08 10.31
CA VAL A 195 -6.42 -5.85 9.61
C VAL A 195 -7.25 -6.22 8.39
N LEU A 196 -8.43 -5.64 8.28
CA LEU A 196 -9.33 -5.78 7.13
C LEU A 196 -9.46 -4.43 6.41
N VAL A 197 -9.17 -4.42 5.12
CA VAL A 197 -9.56 -3.35 4.19
C VAL A 197 -10.53 -3.96 3.18
N SER A 198 -11.78 -3.48 3.15
CA SER A 198 -12.81 -4.06 2.29
C SER A 198 -13.60 -3.00 1.53
N GLY A 199 -13.74 -3.19 0.22
CA GLY A 199 -14.35 -2.18 -0.64
C GLY A 199 -13.41 -1.00 -0.85
N GLY A 200 -13.83 -0.03 -1.66
CA GLY A 200 -13.16 1.25 -1.75
C GLY A 200 -12.50 1.56 -3.08
N TRP A 201 -11.99 2.78 -3.18
CA TRP A 201 -11.25 3.28 -4.30
C TRP A 201 -10.09 4.16 -3.85
N ILE A 202 -8.88 3.82 -4.27
CA ILE A 202 -7.69 4.64 -4.09
C ILE A 202 -7.22 5.09 -5.48
N ASP A 203 -7.06 6.39 -5.67
CA ASP A 203 -6.62 6.96 -6.94
C ASP A 203 -5.46 7.93 -6.71
N THR A 204 -4.59 8.07 -7.70
CA THR A 204 -3.59 9.17 -7.78
C THR A 204 -2.66 9.28 -6.57
N SER A 205 -2.35 8.17 -5.89
CA SER A 205 -1.29 8.16 -4.87
C SER A 205 0.08 8.37 -5.51
N ARG A 206 0.98 9.13 -4.87
CA ARG A 206 2.30 9.45 -5.42
C ARG A 206 3.24 8.25 -5.42
N ARG A 207 3.15 7.44 -4.37
CA ARG A 207 3.85 6.17 -4.24
C ARG A 207 2.87 5.04 -4.51
N ASN A 208 2.54 4.26 -3.50
CA ASN A 208 1.69 3.10 -3.67
C ASN A 208 0.23 3.43 -3.34
N GLY A 209 -0.71 2.67 -3.90
CA GLY A 209 -2.09 2.77 -3.44
C GLY A 209 -2.24 2.16 -2.05
N ILE A 210 -1.72 0.95 -1.86
CA ILE A 210 -1.67 0.26 -0.57
C ILE A 210 -0.28 -0.33 -0.36
N SER A 211 0.33 -0.07 0.78
CA SER A 211 1.58 -0.72 1.21
C SER A 211 1.35 -1.61 2.43
N ILE A 212 1.78 -2.86 2.36
CA ILE A 212 1.79 -3.82 3.47
C ILE A 212 3.26 -4.13 3.79
N THR A 213 3.77 -3.54 4.88
CA THR A 213 5.21 -3.59 5.19
C THR A 213 5.55 -4.53 6.34
N SER A 214 4.65 -4.68 7.31
CA SER A 214 4.78 -5.63 8.40
C SER A 214 3.42 -5.94 9.02
N GLY A 215 2.88 -7.12 8.75
CA GLY A 215 1.61 -7.55 9.29
C GLY A 215 1.38 -9.06 9.34
N LYS A 216 0.39 -9.43 10.16
CA LYS A 216 -0.12 -10.78 10.29
C LYS A 216 -1.64 -10.81 10.13
N LYS A 217 -2.20 -11.79 9.40
CA LYS A 217 -3.66 -11.88 9.16
C LYS A 217 -4.20 -10.58 8.54
N ILE A 218 -3.63 -10.18 7.42
CA ILE A 218 -4.04 -8.96 6.71
C ILE A 218 -4.93 -9.39 5.56
N THR A 219 -6.13 -8.83 5.48
CA THR A 219 -7.04 -9.06 4.36
C THR A 219 -7.34 -7.74 3.66
N VAL A 220 -7.02 -7.66 2.38
CA VAL A 220 -7.44 -6.58 1.49
C VAL A 220 -8.34 -7.18 0.43
N GLN A 221 -9.59 -6.72 0.36
CA GLN A 221 -10.57 -7.34 -0.52
C GLN A 221 -11.51 -6.35 -1.21
N ASN A 222 -11.95 -6.71 -2.41
CA ASN A 222 -12.95 -5.96 -3.16
C ASN A 222 -12.60 -4.47 -3.32
N ILE A 223 -11.31 -4.14 -3.49
CA ILE A 223 -10.84 -2.75 -3.60
C ILE A 223 -10.33 -2.45 -5.00
N PHE A 224 -10.52 -1.21 -5.44
CA PHE A 224 -10.00 -0.71 -6.70
C PHE A 224 -8.88 0.32 -6.45
N VAL A 225 -7.73 0.13 -7.10
CA VAL A 225 -6.59 1.03 -7.00
C VAL A 225 -6.15 1.50 -8.37
N SER A 226 -6.04 2.80 -8.58
CA SER A 226 -5.73 3.36 -9.88
C SER A 226 -4.71 4.49 -9.88
N ASN A 227 -4.03 4.63 -11.01
CA ASN A 227 -3.19 5.79 -11.35
C ASN A 227 -2.14 6.13 -10.28
N THR A 228 -1.38 5.16 -9.76
CA THR A 228 -0.22 5.43 -8.90
C THR A 228 0.99 5.86 -9.72
N TYR A 229 1.61 6.99 -9.38
CA TYR A 229 2.78 7.56 -10.11
C TYR A 229 3.42 8.72 -9.35
N GLY A 230 4.69 9.01 -9.63
CA GLY A 230 5.46 10.16 -9.16
C GLY A 230 6.63 9.80 -8.24
N GLN A 231 6.61 8.65 -7.56
CA GLN A 231 7.69 8.18 -6.70
C GLN A 231 7.64 6.66 -6.53
N GLU A 232 8.77 6.00 -6.76
CA GLU A 232 8.88 4.54 -6.60
C GLU A 232 8.40 4.06 -5.21
N PRO A 233 7.77 2.86 -5.14
CA PRO A 233 7.59 1.89 -6.23
C PRO A 233 6.46 2.16 -7.23
N GLU A 234 5.55 3.11 -6.97
CA GLU A 234 4.41 3.43 -7.85
C GLU A 234 3.46 2.24 -8.16
N SER A 235 3.28 1.34 -7.19
CA SER A 235 2.46 0.14 -7.35
C SER A 235 1.02 0.37 -6.91
N GLY A 236 0.07 -0.37 -7.50
CA GLY A 236 -1.29 -0.41 -6.97
C GLY A 236 -1.30 -0.94 -5.53
N ILE A 237 -0.80 -2.15 -5.34
CA ILE A 237 -0.57 -2.75 -4.02
C ILE A 237 0.88 -3.21 -3.93
N ASP A 238 1.55 -2.88 -2.85
CA ASP A 238 2.95 -3.21 -2.61
C ASP A 238 3.08 -3.96 -1.28
N ILE A 239 3.60 -5.17 -1.34
CA ILE A 239 3.92 -5.98 -0.16
C ILE A 239 5.44 -5.93 0.01
N GLU A 240 5.93 -4.98 0.81
CA GLU A 240 7.36 -4.65 0.93
C GLU A 240 7.88 -4.64 2.37
N ALA A 241 8.68 -5.64 2.75
CA ALA A 241 9.36 -5.60 4.05
C ALA A 241 10.49 -4.57 4.04
N SER A 242 10.64 -3.80 5.11
CA SER A 242 11.69 -2.79 5.26
C SER A 242 12.85 -3.28 6.14
N TRP A 243 12.58 -4.21 7.05
CA TRP A 243 13.55 -4.74 8.00
C TRP A 243 13.50 -6.26 8.09
N ASN A 244 14.62 -6.87 8.48
CA ASN A 244 14.71 -8.32 8.63
C ASN A 244 13.83 -8.88 9.77
N LYS A 245 13.40 -8.01 10.68
CA LYS A 245 12.48 -8.33 11.78
C LYS A 245 11.00 -8.21 11.39
N ASP A 246 10.67 -7.61 10.25
CA ASP A 246 9.29 -7.47 9.79
C ASP A 246 8.62 -8.84 9.60
N VAL A 247 7.30 -8.82 9.60
CA VAL A 247 6.46 -10.02 9.50
C VAL A 247 5.53 -9.86 8.31
N LEU A 248 5.46 -10.86 7.43
CA LEU A 248 4.50 -10.89 6.32
C LEU A 248 3.83 -12.25 6.30
N LEU A 249 2.91 -12.48 7.23
CA LEU A 249 2.31 -13.80 7.48
C LEU A 249 0.79 -13.74 7.32
N ASP A 250 0.23 -14.63 6.53
CA ASP A 250 -1.21 -14.69 6.28
C ASP A 250 -1.75 -13.38 5.68
N ILE A 251 -1.10 -12.96 4.58
CA ILE A 251 -1.52 -11.80 3.78
C ILE A 251 -2.44 -12.29 2.67
N ASN A 252 -3.67 -11.77 2.63
CA ASN A 252 -4.71 -12.21 1.71
C ASN A 252 -5.23 -11.04 0.89
N LEU A 253 -4.99 -11.07 -0.43
CA LEU A 253 -5.58 -10.16 -1.39
C LEU A 253 -6.69 -10.89 -2.14
N LYS A 254 -7.94 -10.41 -2.07
CA LYS A 254 -9.11 -11.09 -2.66
C LYS A 254 -9.92 -10.16 -3.54
N ASN A 255 -10.10 -10.51 -4.81
CA ASN A 255 -10.88 -9.72 -5.76
C ASN A 255 -10.44 -8.25 -5.76
N VAL A 256 -9.12 -8.02 -5.88
CA VAL A 256 -8.55 -6.67 -5.97
C VAL A 256 -8.39 -6.30 -7.44
N CYS A 257 -8.68 -5.05 -7.78
CA CYS A 257 -8.49 -4.56 -9.14
C CYS A 257 -7.54 -3.37 -9.17
N THR A 258 -6.57 -3.42 -10.07
CA THR A 258 -5.57 -2.38 -10.28
C THR A 258 -5.65 -1.84 -11.70
N PHE A 259 -5.52 -0.52 -11.85
CA PHE A 259 -5.69 0.14 -13.14
C PHE A 259 -4.67 1.24 -13.37
N ASN A 260 -3.92 1.13 -14.48
CA ASN A 260 -3.01 2.15 -14.96
C ASN A 260 -2.02 2.62 -13.88
N ASN A 261 -1.43 1.70 -13.12
CA ASN A 261 -0.39 2.04 -12.16
C ASN A 261 0.97 2.11 -12.88
N SER A 262 1.81 3.11 -12.57
CA SER A 262 3.03 3.41 -13.32
C SER A 262 3.97 2.20 -13.39
N SER A 263 4.14 1.49 -12.28
CA SER A 263 5.01 0.32 -12.18
C SER A 263 4.26 -1.02 -12.28
N THR A 264 3.40 -1.35 -11.32
CA THR A 264 2.75 -2.66 -11.32
C THR A 264 1.37 -2.62 -10.66
N GLY A 265 0.52 -3.57 -11.03
CA GLY A 265 -0.70 -3.85 -10.29
C GLY A 265 -0.38 -4.26 -8.87
N ILE A 266 0.35 -5.37 -8.71
CA ILE A 266 0.84 -5.85 -7.41
C ILE A 266 2.36 -6.01 -7.45
N SER A 267 3.04 -5.47 -6.44
CA SER A 267 4.46 -5.68 -6.15
C SER A 267 4.61 -6.52 -4.89
N ILE A 268 5.58 -7.45 -4.91
CA ILE A 268 6.01 -8.22 -3.75
C ILE A 268 7.53 -8.09 -3.65
N ASN A 269 8.01 -7.36 -2.66
CA ASN A 269 9.42 -7.14 -2.38
C ASN A 269 9.78 -7.68 -0.99
N LEU A 270 10.43 -8.84 -0.95
CA LEU A 270 10.75 -9.52 0.31
C LEU A 270 12.22 -9.36 0.70
N ASN A 271 12.97 -8.52 0.00
CA ASN A 271 14.41 -8.38 0.22
C ASN A 271 14.76 -7.84 1.60
N GLY A 272 13.88 -7.01 2.19
CA GLY A 272 14.05 -6.52 3.57
C GLY A 272 14.12 -7.64 4.61
N LEU A 273 13.58 -8.83 4.32
CA LEU A 273 13.57 -9.98 5.25
C LEU A 273 14.88 -10.79 5.26
N ALA A 274 15.85 -10.45 4.42
CA ALA A 274 17.10 -11.18 4.31
C ALA A 274 17.98 -11.04 5.58
N THR A 275 18.76 -12.07 5.90
CA THR A 275 19.56 -12.14 7.13
C THR A 275 20.77 -13.06 6.99
N ASP A 276 21.82 -12.82 7.79
CA ASP A 276 22.99 -13.71 7.87
C ASP A 276 22.88 -14.78 8.96
N LYS A 277 21.80 -14.74 9.75
CA LYS A 277 21.58 -15.64 10.88
C LYS A 277 20.42 -16.58 10.56
N SER A 278 20.71 -17.87 10.47
CA SER A 278 19.70 -18.90 10.17
C SER A 278 18.50 -18.88 11.12
N LYS A 279 18.72 -18.55 12.40
CA LYS A 279 17.67 -18.42 13.42
C LYS A 279 16.70 -17.24 13.21
N ASP A 280 17.11 -16.24 12.43
CA ASP A 280 16.32 -15.03 12.19
C ASP A 280 15.52 -15.11 10.87
N VAL A 281 15.68 -16.20 10.11
CA VAL A 281 14.97 -16.44 8.85
C VAL A 281 13.46 -16.46 9.10
N LYS A 282 12.75 -15.59 8.39
CA LYS A 282 11.30 -15.46 8.48
C LYS A 282 10.56 -16.46 7.59
N PHE A 283 9.31 -16.71 7.95
CA PHE A 283 8.35 -17.42 7.11
C PHE A 283 7.29 -16.44 6.62
N THR A 284 7.11 -16.37 5.31
CA THR A 284 6.15 -15.49 4.62
C THR A 284 5.03 -16.33 4.01
N SER A 285 3.77 -15.90 4.15
CA SER A 285 2.64 -16.49 3.42
C SER A 285 1.72 -15.44 2.84
N ILE A 286 1.55 -15.49 1.52
CA ILE A 286 0.75 -14.53 0.75
C ILE A 286 -0.19 -15.31 -0.17
N ILE A 287 -1.46 -14.93 -0.20
CA ILE A 287 -2.47 -15.46 -1.12
C ILE A 287 -3.07 -14.29 -1.89
N ILE A 288 -3.04 -14.38 -3.22
CA ILE A 288 -3.66 -13.44 -4.15
C ILE A 288 -4.68 -14.23 -4.96
N ASP A 289 -5.96 -13.92 -4.77
CA ASP A 289 -7.07 -14.61 -5.42
C ASP A 289 -7.96 -13.62 -6.16
N GLY A 290 -8.11 -13.79 -7.47
CA GLY A 290 -8.98 -12.93 -8.27
C GLY A 290 -8.42 -11.54 -8.53
N HIS A 291 -7.09 -11.38 -8.58
CA HIS A 291 -6.49 -10.10 -8.96
C HIS A 291 -6.75 -9.80 -10.44
N THR A 292 -7.33 -8.64 -10.72
CA THR A 292 -7.43 -8.11 -12.09
C THR A 292 -6.54 -6.88 -12.24
N ASP A 293 -5.53 -6.93 -13.11
CA ASP A 293 -4.76 -5.74 -13.50
C ASP A 293 -5.15 -5.29 -14.90
N ILE A 294 -5.22 -3.97 -15.09
CA ILE A 294 -5.55 -3.35 -16.37
C ILE A 294 -4.54 -2.23 -16.61
N GLU A 295 -3.76 -2.33 -17.68
CA GLU A 295 -2.88 -1.28 -18.18
C GLU A 295 -1.74 -0.83 -17.26
N SER A 296 -1.44 -1.50 -16.15
CA SER A 296 -0.19 -1.23 -15.42
C SER A 296 1.02 -1.67 -16.25
N ARG A 297 2.25 -1.22 -15.90
CA ARG A 297 3.44 -1.67 -16.67
C ARG A 297 3.62 -3.19 -16.55
N HIS A 298 3.49 -3.73 -15.34
CA HIS A 298 3.35 -5.15 -15.07
C HIS A 298 2.04 -5.44 -14.33
N GLY A 299 1.46 -6.62 -14.51
CA GLY A 299 0.35 -7.08 -13.67
C GLY A 299 0.86 -7.48 -12.28
N LEU A 300 1.93 -8.27 -12.25
CA LEU A 300 2.60 -8.72 -11.03
C LEU A 300 4.11 -8.47 -11.12
N LEU A 301 4.72 -8.09 -10.00
CA LEU A 301 6.15 -7.95 -9.83
C LEU A 301 6.60 -8.69 -8.56
N THR A 302 7.65 -9.52 -8.66
CA THR A 302 8.31 -10.12 -7.49
C THR A 302 9.80 -9.81 -7.45
N SER A 303 10.26 -9.10 -6.43
CA SER A 303 11.67 -8.84 -6.17
C SER A 303 12.13 -9.64 -4.95
N LEU A 304 12.83 -10.74 -5.22
CA LEU A 304 13.24 -11.73 -4.22
C LEU A 304 14.74 -12.01 -4.29
N ASN A 305 15.36 -12.16 -3.12
CA ASN A 305 16.76 -12.51 -2.91
C ASN A 305 17.77 -11.70 -3.74
N THR A 306 17.62 -10.38 -3.79
CA THR A 306 18.51 -9.48 -4.56
C THR A 306 19.54 -8.75 -3.71
N ILE A 307 19.48 -8.86 -2.38
CA ILE A 307 20.40 -8.23 -1.42
C ILE A 307 21.41 -9.28 -0.92
N PRO A 308 22.70 -8.92 -0.76
CA PRO A 308 23.75 -9.86 -0.37
C PRO A 308 23.67 -10.24 1.13
N HIS A 309 22.86 -11.24 1.46
CA HIS A 309 22.83 -11.90 2.76
C HIS A 309 22.85 -13.43 2.57
N THR A 310 23.18 -14.14 3.64
CA THR A 310 23.32 -15.60 3.62
C THR A 310 21.99 -16.33 3.42
N PHE A 311 20.89 -15.77 3.96
CA PHE A 311 19.56 -16.37 3.91
C PHE A 311 18.51 -15.34 3.49
N ASP A 312 17.62 -15.73 2.57
CA ASP A 312 16.38 -15.03 2.27
C ASP A 312 15.20 -15.62 3.06
N THR A 313 14.04 -14.97 2.97
CA THR A 313 12.81 -15.45 3.62
C THR A 313 12.33 -16.77 2.99
N LYS A 314 11.72 -17.63 3.80
CA LYS A 314 11.09 -18.89 3.36
C LYS A 314 9.58 -18.73 3.31
N GLY A 315 8.89 -19.65 2.66
CA GLY A 315 7.43 -19.75 2.73
C GLY A 315 6.76 -19.88 1.37
N SER A 316 5.59 -19.25 1.21
CA SER A 316 4.77 -19.44 0.01
C SER A 316 4.04 -18.19 -0.46
N ILE A 317 3.89 -18.09 -1.78
CA ILE A 317 3.00 -17.14 -2.46
C ILE A 317 2.10 -17.94 -3.39
N LEU A 318 0.79 -17.87 -3.17
CA LEU A 318 -0.20 -18.46 -4.06
C LEU A 318 -0.91 -17.35 -4.85
N ILE A 319 -0.82 -17.40 -6.17
CA ILE A 319 -1.53 -16.51 -7.08
C ILE A 319 -2.52 -17.36 -7.88
N LYS A 320 -3.81 -17.06 -7.74
CA LYS A 320 -4.86 -17.80 -8.46
C LYS A 320 -5.94 -16.90 -9.03
N ASN A 321 -6.55 -17.37 -10.11
CA ASN A 321 -7.67 -16.68 -10.77
C ASN A 321 -7.32 -15.25 -11.22
N ALA A 322 -6.06 -14.99 -11.57
CA ALA A 322 -5.61 -13.66 -11.95
C ALA A 322 -5.96 -13.34 -13.42
N ASN A 323 -6.20 -12.07 -13.71
CA ASN A 323 -6.53 -11.59 -15.06
C ASN A 323 -5.75 -10.29 -15.35
N TRP A 324 -4.66 -10.40 -16.09
CA TRP A 324 -3.80 -9.28 -16.44
C TRP A 324 -4.09 -8.85 -17.88
N LYS A 325 -4.54 -7.60 -18.03
CA LYS A 325 -5.01 -7.05 -19.29
C LYS A 325 -4.18 -5.87 -19.70
N SER A 326 -3.70 -5.90 -20.94
CA SER A 326 -3.08 -4.76 -21.60
C SER A 326 -1.89 -4.21 -20.80
N SER A 327 -1.13 -5.08 -20.11
CA SER A 327 0.11 -4.69 -19.43
C SER A 327 1.02 -3.95 -20.41
N ARG A 328 1.61 -2.81 -20.04
CA ARG A 328 2.42 -2.02 -20.98
C ARG A 328 3.72 -2.75 -21.39
N GLU A 329 4.26 -3.58 -20.50
CA GLU A 329 5.39 -4.46 -20.77
C GLU A 329 5.01 -5.93 -20.51
N ILE A 330 5.94 -6.77 -20.04
CA ILE A 330 5.65 -8.15 -19.64
C ILE A 330 4.67 -8.17 -18.46
N SER A 331 3.75 -9.14 -18.43
CA SER A 331 2.70 -9.16 -17.40
C SER A 331 3.20 -9.59 -16.02
N TYR A 332 4.24 -10.44 -15.97
CA TYR A 332 4.91 -10.83 -14.74
C TYR A 332 6.40 -10.52 -14.82
N TRP A 333 6.85 -9.58 -13.99
CA TRP A 333 8.27 -9.31 -13.79
C TRP A 333 8.79 -10.03 -12.55
N LYS A 334 10.00 -10.59 -12.63
CA LYS A 334 10.68 -11.20 -11.48
C LYS A 334 12.18 -10.91 -11.46
N SER A 335 12.76 -10.84 -10.26
CA SER A 335 14.22 -10.88 -10.11
C SER A 335 14.80 -12.18 -10.66
N SER A 336 16.08 -12.15 -11.05
CA SER A 336 16.75 -13.28 -11.70
C SER A 336 17.42 -14.26 -10.72
N LYS A 337 17.41 -13.96 -9.43
CA LYS A 337 18.09 -14.75 -8.39
C LYS A 337 17.19 -15.89 -7.92
N ASP A 338 17.80 -17.04 -7.65
CA ASP A 338 17.11 -18.12 -6.94
C ASP A 338 16.68 -17.63 -5.55
N HIS A 339 15.50 -18.05 -5.11
CA HIS A 339 14.90 -17.64 -3.84
C HIS A 339 14.27 -18.83 -3.12
N SER A 340 14.06 -18.74 -1.81
CA SER A 340 13.53 -19.81 -0.96
C SER A 340 12.01 -19.83 -0.83
N ILE A 341 11.31 -18.85 -1.41
CA ILE A 341 9.85 -18.78 -1.45
C ILE A 341 9.29 -19.72 -2.53
N ASN A 342 8.28 -20.52 -2.18
CA ASN A 342 7.52 -21.33 -3.14
C ASN A 342 6.38 -20.51 -3.74
N ILE A 343 6.44 -20.22 -5.03
CA ILE A 343 5.41 -19.49 -5.77
C ILE A 343 4.58 -20.48 -6.59
N THR A 344 3.27 -20.44 -6.43
CA THR A 344 2.33 -21.24 -7.22
C THR A 344 1.37 -20.32 -7.96
N PHE A 345 1.27 -20.53 -9.27
CA PHE A 345 0.30 -19.89 -10.16
C PHE A 345 -0.78 -20.90 -10.55
N SER A 346 -2.05 -20.49 -10.58
CA SER A 346 -3.17 -21.31 -11.08
C SER A 346 -4.22 -20.44 -11.76
N ASN A 347 -4.76 -20.87 -12.90
CA ASN A 347 -5.79 -20.14 -13.67
C ASN A 347 -5.40 -18.66 -13.92
N ILE A 348 -4.21 -18.44 -14.51
CA ILE A 348 -3.71 -17.12 -14.87
C ILE A 348 -4.15 -16.78 -16.29
N LYS A 349 -4.83 -15.65 -16.44
CA LYS A 349 -5.27 -15.12 -17.74
C LYS A 349 -4.43 -13.89 -18.09
N ILE A 350 -3.81 -13.92 -19.26
CA ILE A 350 -3.10 -12.80 -19.88
C ILE A 350 -3.73 -12.61 -21.26
N ASP A 351 -4.19 -11.41 -21.55
CA ASP A 351 -4.93 -11.11 -22.79
C ASP A 351 -4.05 -11.15 -24.05
N ASP A 352 -2.80 -10.73 -23.92
CA ASP A 352 -1.79 -10.77 -24.96
C ASP A 352 -1.11 -12.16 -25.04
N ILE A 353 -1.26 -12.83 -26.19
CA ILE A 353 -0.74 -14.19 -26.40
C ILE A 353 0.80 -14.26 -26.32
N GLN A 354 1.52 -13.22 -26.75
CA GLN A 354 2.98 -13.21 -26.68
C GLN A 354 3.45 -13.07 -25.24
N LYS A 355 2.80 -12.20 -24.46
CA LYS A 355 3.10 -12.02 -23.03
C LYS A 355 2.71 -13.26 -22.22
N LYS A 356 1.62 -13.93 -22.58
CA LYS A 356 1.24 -15.23 -22.01
C LYS A 356 2.34 -16.27 -22.23
N ASN A 357 2.76 -16.46 -23.48
CA ASN A 357 3.83 -17.40 -23.82
C ASN A 357 5.15 -17.04 -23.12
N TYR A 358 5.48 -15.74 -23.03
CA TYR A 358 6.65 -15.28 -22.27
C TYR A 358 6.54 -15.66 -20.79
N PHE A 359 5.40 -15.38 -20.15
CA PHE A 359 5.15 -15.74 -18.75
C PHE A 359 5.38 -17.23 -18.51
N GLU A 360 4.70 -18.10 -19.25
CA GLU A 360 4.76 -19.56 -19.10
C GLU A 360 6.18 -20.09 -19.30
N ASN A 361 6.90 -19.60 -20.32
CA ASN A 361 8.28 -19.98 -20.57
C ASN A 361 9.24 -19.44 -19.51
N SER A 362 9.03 -18.21 -19.01
CA SER A 362 9.93 -17.53 -18.07
C SER A 362 9.96 -18.15 -16.68
N ILE A 363 8.93 -18.92 -16.32
CA ILE A 363 8.83 -19.64 -15.05
C ILE A 363 9.14 -21.13 -15.18
N LYS A 364 9.25 -21.64 -16.41
CA LYS A 364 9.55 -23.04 -16.68
C LYS A 364 10.91 -23.41 -16.08
N ASN A 365 10.97 -24.56 -15.41
CA ASN A 365 12.18 -25.11 -14.77
C ASN A 365 12.77 -24.28 -13.62
N LEU A 366 12.07 -23.27 -13.10
CA LEU A 366 12.50 -22.58 -11.89
C LEU A 366 12.20 -23.44 -10.66
N LYS A 367 13.20 -23.61 -9.79
CA LYS A 367 13.16 -24.56 -8.66
C LYS A 367 11.96 -24.39 -7.73
N ASN A 368 11.53 -23.14 -7.51
CA ASN A 368 10.50 -22.79 -6.53
C ASN A 368 9.34 -22.01 -7.14
N ILE A 369 9.15 -22.05 -8.47
CA ILE A 369 7.99 -21.46 -9.13
C ILE A 369 7.27 -22.56 -9.91
N LYS A 370 5.96 -22.70 -9.72
CA LYS A 370 5.13 -23.69 -10.40
C LYS A 370 3.91 -23.04 -11.02
N LEU A 371 3.57 -23.49 -12.22
CA LEU A 371 2.27 -23.26 -12.85
C LEU A 371 1.46 -24.54 -12.70
N GLN A 372 0.28 -24.43 -12.10
CA GLN A 372 -0.71 -25.49 -12.01
C GLN A 372 -1.78 -25.28 -13.07
N ASP A 373 -2.16 -26.37 -13.72
CA ASP A 373 -3.20 -26.41 -14.74
C ASP A 373 -4.59 -26.06 -14.19
#